data_AF-A0A183UMA2-F1
#
_entry.id   AF-A0A183UMA2-F1
#
_cell.length_a   1.000
_cell.length_b   1.000
_cell.length_c   1.000
_cell.angle_alpha   90.00
_cell.angle_beta   90.00
_cell.angle_gamma   90.00
#
_symmetry.space_group_name_H-M   'P 1'
#
loop_
_entity.id
_entity.type
_entity.pdbx_description
1 polymer ?
#
loop_
_entity_poly.entity_id
_entity_poly.type
_entity_poly.pdbx_seq_one_letter_code
_entity_poly.pdbx_strand_id
1 'polypeptide(L)'
;MLRRTVAILRRSAQRYPDGHRLSFYRAFSAWIDNVNRSNLLESTSEDLDVEKIFTNSEVQKLLGELTGLDLEGKIFASRRIERQERSHYALMTDNMFAQTVERMKEEARHFLQFVPIKEPRAETFTVLADDKEIAGFDESKFVFTDVTFDVNDQDRTVVVREPDGILRTATPEEHDRMNRVYYQQPNRPVFEPPLFTYPHLQNALDRDEHEFVLDWACYFYEPDDPAFVKLCRTVYDRTVAEKKFSLLYSTRHFGAFVFYLVLNGNIPPLLNHFGAQGSLSNAAKLIRLQKIVHRNWRMAIGSEDDDRKIVQDYIKQNLRHKAELKDLIGLLEGKRRASSPSRPVAQRRTQLSPPENVGLMDEQSLKSEEGPLGDLAKTYTVRVARSSFDGQERQESKPARTGPGVSRRKGGSGDKRQK
;
A
#
# COMPACT_ATOMS: atom_id res chain seq x y z
N MET A 1 34.30 -18.49 -35.82
CA MET A 1 34.78 -18.75 -34.45
C MET A 1 33.75 -18.48 -33.35
N LEU A 2 32.63 -17.80 -33.60
CA LEU A 2 31.56 -17.53 -32.61
C LEU A 2 30.59 -18.70 -32.30
N ARG A 3 30.67 -19.82 -33.03
CA ARG A 3 29.83 -21.02 -32.77
C ARG A 3 30.49 -22.07 -31.86
N ARG A 4 31.78 -21.93 -31.56
CA ARG A 4 32.54 -22.86 -30.68
C ARG A 4 32.54 -22.43 -29.21
N THR A 5 32.37 -21.14 -28.91
CA THR A 5 32.31 -20.62 -27.53
C THR A 5 30.99 -20.92 -26.83
N VAL A 6 29.86 -20.90 -27.55
CA VAL A 6 28.54 -21.26 -27.00
C VAL A 6 28.43 -22.76 -26.65
N ALA A 7 29.19 -23.62 -27.32
CA ALA A 7 29.21 -25.07 -27.05
C ALA A 7 30.05 -25.45 -25.81
N ILE A 8 31.01 -24.61 -25.41
CA ILE A 8 31.83 -24.84 -24.20
C ILE A 8 31.04 -24.47 -22.94
N LEU A 9 30.23 -23.41 -22.97
CA LEU A 9 29.33 -23.03 -21.87
C LEU A 9 28.14 -23.97 -21.67
N ARG A 10 27.69 -24.70 -22.71
CA ARG A 10 26.63 -25.72 -22.57
C ARG A 10 27.12 -27.09 -22.08
N ARG A 11 28.43 -27.38 -22.15
CA ARG A 11 29.00 -28.66 -21.71
C ARG A 11 29.49 -28.66 -20.25
N SER A 12 29.63 -27.50 -19.61
CA SER A 12 30.02 -27.38 -18.20
C SER A 12 28.83 -27.44 -17.22
N ALA A 13 27.58 -27.52 -17.72
CA ALA A 13 26.37 -27.51 -16.89
C ALA A 13 25.88 -28.90 -16.43
N GLN A 14 26.62 -29.98 -16.70
CA GLN A 14 26.21 -31.34 -16.35
C GLN A 14 27.36 -32.14 -15.74
N ARG A 15 27.54 -31.96 -14.43
CA ARG A 15 27.84 -32.99 -13.42
C ARG A 15 28.22 -32.30 -12.10
N TYR A 16 27.22 -31.94 -11.32
CA TYR A 16 27.36 -31.93 -9.86
C TYR A 16 26.50 -33.06 -9.31
N PRO A 17 27.05 -33.93 -8.44
CA PRO A 17 26.29 -35.03 -7.86
C PRO A 17 25.21 -34.48 -6.93
N ASP A 18 24.07 -35.17 -6.94
CA ASP A 18 22.95 -35.00 -6.02
C ASP A 18 23.42 -34.90 -4.55
N GLY A 19 22.75 -34.04 -3.78
CA GLY A 19 22.57 -34.32 -2.35
C GLY A 19 23.21 -33.36 -1.34
N HIS A 20 23.68 -32.17 -1.73
CA HIS A 20 23.85 -31.09 -0.76
C HIS A 20 22.67 -30.12 -0.90
N ARG A 21 21.56 -30.44 -0.22
CA ARG A 21 20.68 -29.40 0.31
C ARG A 21 21.59 -28.50 1.13
N LEU A 22 22.01 -27.37 0.56
CA LEU A 22 22.50 -26.24 1.32
C LEU A 22 21.38 -25.94 2.32
N SER A 23 21.57 -26.43 3.54
CA SER A 23 20.85 -25.97 4.70
C SER A 23 21.23 -24.50 4.83
N PHE A 24 20.55 -23.66 4.07
CA PHE A 24 20.32 -22.30 4.47
C PHE A 24 19.55 -22.46 5.78
N TYR A 25 20.27 -22.43 6.91
CA TYR A 25 19.66 -21.94 8.13
C TYR A 25 19.20 -20.52 7.79
N ARG A 26 17.99 -20.39 7.25
CA ARG A 26 17.37 -19.08 7.06
C ARG A 26 17.31 -18.50 8.46
N ALA A 27 17.99 -17.39 8.66
CA ALA A 27 17.76 -16.56 9.82
C ALA A 27 16.23 -16.33 9.91
N PHE A 28 15.67 -16.44 11.11
CA PHE A 28 14.26 -16.15 11.37
C PHE A 28 13.82 -14.88 10.62
N SER A 29 12.57 -14.90 10.12
CA SER A 29 11.94 -13.81 9.37
C SER A 29 12.28 -12.42 9.94
N ALA A 30 12.59 -11.47 9.05
CA ALA A 30 12.89 -10.10 9.44
C ALA A 30 11.68 -9.36 10.03
N TRP A 31 10.49 -9.93 9.95
CA TRP A 31 9.25 -9.41 10.52
C TRP A 31 9.00 -9.88 11.96
N ILE A 32 9.78 -10.84 12.47
CA ILE A 32 9.65 -11.39 13.82
C ILE A 32 10.64 -10.71 14.76
N ASP A 33 10.15 -10.22 15.90
CA ASP A 33 10.97 -9.61 16.94
C ASP A 33 11.86 -10.63 17.66
N ASN A 34 13.09 -10.23 17.97
CA ASN A 34 14.08 -11.06 18.65
C ASN A 34 13.62 -11.55 20.05
N VAL A 35 12.73 -10.81 20.72
CA VAL A 35 12.17 -11.19 22.03
C VAL A 35 11.17 -12.35 21.91
N ASN A 36 10.41 -12.40 20.81
CA ASN A 36 9.47 -13.48 20.55
C ASN A 36 10.12 -14.67 19.84
N ARG A 37 11.31 -14.48 19.26
CA ARG A 37 12.14 -15.52 18.67
C ARG A 37 12.36 -16.70 19.63
N SER A 38 12.61 -16.45 20.92
CA SER A 38 12.82 -17.50 21.93
C SER A 38 11.54 -18.26 22.30
N ASN A 39 10.37 -17.59 22.32
CA ASN A 39 9.09 -18.24 22.59
C ASN A 39 8.58 -19.05 21.39
N LEU A 40 8.90 -18.62 20.17
CA LEU A 40 8.58 -19.35 18.93
C LEU A 40 9.47 -20.59 18.75
N LEU A 41 10.77 -20.48 19.10
CA LEU A 41 11.77 -21.56 19.08
C LEU A 41 11.34 -22.81 19.86
N GLU A 42 10.56 -22.66 20.93
CA GLU A 42 10.03 -23.79 21.71
C GLU A 42 8.85 -24.51 21.02
N SER A 43 8.25 -23.88 20.00
CA SER A 43 6.97 -24.33 19.44
C SER A 43 7.04 -24.79 17.98
N THR A 44 7.93 -24.27 17.14
CA THR A 44 7.96 -24.61 15.70
C THR A 44 9.34 -25.10 15.28
N SER A 45 9.45 -26.41 15.00
CA SER A 45 10.59 -27.02 14.31
C SER A 45 10.55 -26.81 12.79
N GLU A 46 9.60 -26.03 12.28
CA GLU A 46 9.39 -25.72 10.87
C GLU A 46 9.60 -24.22 10.64
N ASP A 47 10.44 -23.87 9.67
CA ASP A 47 10.66 -22.50 9.21
C ASP A 47 9.31 -21.88 8.78
N LEU A 48 8.84 -20.86 9.51
CA LEU A 48 7.60 -20.16 9.19
C LEU A 48 7.79 -19.29 7.95
N ASP A 49 7.12 -19.66 6.85
CA ASP A 49 7.05 -18.87 5.63
C ASP A 49 5.98 -17.77 5.76
N VAL A 50 6.43 -16.58 6.16
CA VAL A 50 5.56 -15.43 6.46
C VAL A 50 4.79 -14.96 5.23
N GLU A 51 5.42 -14.95 4.05
CA GLU A 51 4.81 -14.52 2.79
C GLU A 51 3.65 -15.45 2.40
N LYS A 52 3.86 -16.76 2.54
CA LYS A 52 2.85 -17.77 2.24
C LYS A 52 1.67 -17.71 3.20
N ILE A 53 1.91 -17.41 4.48
CA ILE A 53 0.82 -17.23 5.45
C ILE A 53 0.03 -15.96 5.12
N PHE A 54 0.71 -14.86 4.76
CA PHE A 54 0.04 -13.61 4.41
C PHE A 54 -0.84 -13.75 3.17
N THR A 55 -0.37 -14.45 2.14
CA THR A 55 -1.10 -14.66 0.87
C THR A 55 -2.26 -15.66 0.94
N ASN A 56 -2.45 -16.34 2.09
CA ASN A 56 -3.56 -17.25 2.28
C ASN A 56 -4.92 -16.52 2.16
N SER A 57 -5.86 -17.10 1.41
CA SER A 57 -7.19 -16.52 1.15
C SER A 57 -8.01 -16.29 2.42
N GLU A 58 -7.92 -17.18 3.42
CA GLU A 58 -8.62 -17.01 4.70
C GLU A 58 -8.04 -15.86 5.51
N VAL A 59 -6.71 -15.72 5.52
CA VAL A 59 -6.00 -14.62 6.18
C VAL A 59 -6.36 -13.29 5.51
N GLN A 60 -6.29 -13.22 4.18
CA GLN A 60 -6.66 -12.04 3.41
C GLN A 60 -8.13 -11.63 3.63
N LYS A 61 -9.05 -12.60 3.69
CA LYS A 61 -10.46 -12.34 4.00
C LYS A 61 -10.64 -11.74 5.40
N LEU A 62 -10.02 -12.34 6.42
CA LEU A 62 -10.09 -11.84 7.79
C LEU A 62 -9.46 -10.45 7.92
N LEU A 63 -8.31 -10.22 7.31
CA LEU A 63 -7.64 -8.91 7.29
C LEU A 63 -8.49 -7.85 6.56
N GLY A 64 -9.12 -8.21 5.45
CA GLY A 64 -10.06 -7.36 4.72
C GLY A 64 -11.25 -6.95 5.58
N GLU A 65 -11.85 -7.91 6.29
CA GLU A 65 -12.96 -7.64 7.22
C GLU A 65 -12.55 -6.78 8.43
N LEU A 66 -11.33 -6.98 8.95
CA LEU A 66 -10.79 -6.21 10.08
C LEU A 66 -10.44 -4.76 9.70
N THR A 67 -10.04 -4.52 8.45
CA THR A 67 -9.66 -3.18 7.95
C THR A 67 -10.85 -2.22 7.91
N GLY A 68 -12.06 -2.77 7.74
CA GLY A 68 -13.26 -1.99 7.54
C GLY A 68 -13.24 -1.19 6.24
N LEU A 69 -14.33 -0.48 5.98
CA LEU A 69 -14.50 0.28 4.75
C LEU A 69 -15.16 1.62 5.09
N ASP A 70 -14.33 2.65 5.29
CA ASP A 70 -14.75 4.03 5.47
C ASP A 70 -14.62 4.82 4.15
N LEU A 71 -15.74 4.92 3.41
CA LEU A 71 -15.81 5.57 2.11
C LEU A 71 -15.47 7.07 2.20
N GLU A 72 -16.12 7.80 3.10
CA GLU A 72 -16.09 9.27 3.14
C GLU A 72 -14.86 9.81 3.87
N GLY A 73 -14.52 9.23 5.02
CA GLY A 73 -13.51 9.80 5.91
C GLY A 73 -12.07 9.48 5.51
N LYS A 74 -11.85 8.33 4.85
CA LYS A 74 -10.52 7.79 4.56
C LYS A 74 -10.30 7.54 3.07
N ILE A 75 -11.05 6.61 2.48
CA ILE A 75 -10.75 6.09 1.14
C ILE A 75 -10.90 7.18 0.08
N PHE A 76 -12.02 7.91 0.10
CA PHE A 76 -12.29 9.03 -0.79
C PHE A 76 -12.14 10.38 -0.07
N ALA A 77 -11.19 10.47 0.85
CA ALA A 77 -10.88 11.72 1.53
C ALA A 77 -10.48 12.81 0.51
N SER A 78 -10.85 14.06 0.78
CA SER A 78 -10.51 15.18 -0.09
C SER A 78 -9.00 15.40 -0.14
N ARG A 79 -8.43 15.41 -1.34
CA ARG A 79 -6.99 15.57 -1.56
C ARG A 79 -6.70 16.91 -2.24
N ARG A 80 -5.55 17.48 -1.89
CA ARG A 80 -5.02 18.66 -2.60
C ARG A 80 -4.40 18.18 -3.90
N ILE A 81 -5.09 18.43 -5.01
CA ILE A 81 -4.61 18.18 -6.37
C ILE A 81 -4.18 19.49 -7.01
N GLU A 82 -3.24 19.43 -7.96
CA GLU A 82 -2.70 20.62 -8.63
C GLU A 82 -3.77 21.43 -9.38
N ARG A 83 -4.76 20.73 -9.95
CA ARG A 83 -5.87 21.33 -10.70
C ARG A 83 -7.18 20.86 -10.11
N GLN A 84 -7.93 21.79 -9.52
CA GLN A 84 -9.28 21.50 -9.05
C GLN A 84 -10.22 21.34 -10.23
N GLU A 85 -10.86 20.19 -10.32
CA GLU A 85 -11.92 19.92 -11.29
C GLU A 85 -13.26 20.43 -10.75
N ARG A 86 -14.18 20.79 -11.66
CA ARG A 86 -15.52 21.22 -11.27
C ARG A 86 -16.34 20.01 -10.82
N SER A 87 -17.06 20.14 -9.71
CA SER A 87 -17.96 19.09 -9.23
C SER A 87 -19.07 18.83 -10.24
N HIS A 88 -19.29 17.55 -10.56
CA HIS A 88 -20.40 17.10 -11.39
C HIS A 88 -21.58 16.69 -10.51
N TYR A 89 -22.74 17.31 -10.73
CA TYR A 89 -23.99 16.96 -10.06
C TYR A 89 -24.88 16.17 -11.01
N ALA A 90 -25.50 15.11 -10.50
CA ALA A 90 -26.44 14.28 -11.24
C ALA A 90 -27.68 14.02 -10.39
N LEU A 91 -28.87 14.09 -11.01
CA LEU A 91 -30.11 13.65 -10.38
C LEU A 91 -30.21 12.13 -10.54
N MET A 92 -30.40 11.44 -9.42
CA MET A 92 -30.45 9.98 -9.37
C MET A 92 -31.74 9.53 -8.71
N THR A 93 -32.29 8.41 -9.17
CA THR A 93 -33.31 7.67 -8.42
C THR A 93 -32.67 6.88 -7.28
N ASP A 94 -33.44 6.44 -6.30
CA ASP A 94 -32.92 5.65 -5.16
C ASP A 94 -32.16 4.39 -5.61
N ASN A 95 -32.65 3.71 -6.66
CA ASN A 95 -31.99 2.54 -7.23
C ASN A 95 -30.64 2.92 -7.87
N MET A 96 -30.59 4.02 -8.62
CA MET A 96 -29.33 4.51 -9.21
C MET A 96 -28.33 4.93 -8.14
N PHE A 97 -28.79 5.56 -7.05
CA PHE A 97 -27.95 5.91 -5.92
C PHE A 97 -27.36 4.66 -5.26
N ALA A 98 -28.19 3.64 -4.98
CA ALA A 98 -27.74 2.37 -4.38
C ALA A 98 -26.70 1.66 -5.25
N GLN A 99 -26.91 1.61 -6.57
CA GLN A 99 -25.94 1.04 -7.52
C GLN A 99 -24.63 1.83 -7.55
N THR A 100 -24.71 3.17 -7.51
CA THR A 100 -23.52 4.03 -7.47
C THR A 100 -22.71 3.79 -6.19
N VAL A 101 -23.38 3.66 -5.05
CA VAL A 101 -22.73 3.35 -3.77
C VAL A 101 -22.07 1.98 -3.81
N GLU A 102 -22.68 0.96 -4.43
CA GLU A 102 -22.04 -0.35 -4.54
C GLU A 102 -20.81 -0.32 -5.45
N ARG A 103 -20.88 0.38 -6.58
CA ARG A 103 -19.71 0.63 -7.46
C ARG A 103 -18.57 1.34 -6.71
N MET A 104 -18.89 2.33 -5.87
CA MET A 104 -17.91 3.00 -5.02
C MET A 104 -17.28 2.06 -3.99
N LYS A 105 -18.05 1.09 -3.45
CA LYS A 105 -17.48 0.07 -2.55
C LYS A 105 -16.55 -0.88 -3.29
N GLU A 106 -16.85 -1.25 -4.53
CA GLU A 106 -15.98 -2.09 -5.36
C GLU A 106 -14.66 -1.38 -5.67
N GLU A 107 -14.71 -0.11 -6.07
CA GLU A 107 -13.53 0.74 -6.26
C GLU A 107 -12.74 0.91 -4.96
N ALA A 108 -13.44 1.11 -3.83
CA ALA A 108 -12.81 1.20 -2.52
C ALA A 108 -12.06 -0.09 -2.13
N ARG A 109 -12.62 -1.27 -2.43
CA ARG A 109 -11.93 -2.55 -2.21
C ARG A 109 -10.68 -2.67 -3.08
N HIS A 110 -10.68 -2.10 -4.29
CA HIS A 110 -9.49 -2.07 -5.14
C HIS A 110 -8.40 -1.16 -4.56
N PHE A 111 -8.76 0.02 -4.03
CA PHE A 111 -7.80 0.91 -3.35
C PHE A 111 -7.24 0.34 -2.04
N LEU A 112 -8.01 -0.51 -1.36
CA LEU A 112 -7.61 -1.17 -0.11
C LEU A 112 -6.81 -2.47 -0.31
N GLN A 113 -6.36 -2.79 -1.52
CA GLN A 113 -5.45 -3.91 -1.72
C GLN A 113 -4.19 -3.74 -0.87
N PHE A 114 -3.87 -4.76 -0.08
CA PHE A 114 -2.79 -4.68 0.88
C PHE A 114 -1.42 -4.63 0.20
N VAL A 115 -0.50 -3.95 0.88
CA VAL A 115 0.92 -4.00 0.54
C VAL A 115 1.43 -5.42 0.78
N PRO A 116 2.07 -6.06 -0.20
CA PRO A 116 2.62 -7.39 -0.02
C PRO A 116 3.74 -7.35 1.02
N ILE A 117 3.71 -8.31 1.95
CA ILE A 117 4.78 -8.53 2.92
C ILE A 117 5.77 -9.50 2.30
N LYS A 118 7.03 -9.06 2.18
CA LYS A 118 8.14 -9.88 1.68
C LYS A 118 9.29 -9.92 2.67
N GLU A 119 10.07 -10.99 2.65
CA GLU A 119 11.35 -11.03 3.34
C GLU A 119 12.36 -10.13 2.63
N PRO A 120 13.20 -9.40 3.39
CA PRO A 120 14.16 -8.49 2.79
C PRO A 120 15.25 -9.22 2.02
N ARG A 121 15.66 -8.64 0.90
CA ARG A 121 16.81 -9.10 0.12
C ARG A 121 18.09 -9.02 0.96
N ALA A 122 19.01 -9.96 0.74
CA ALA A 122 20.28 -9.97 1.44
C ALA A 122 21.12 -8.75 1.03
N GLU A 123 21.65 -8.02 2.02
CA GLU A 123 22.55 -6.87 1.79
C GLU A 123 23.97 -7.32 1.34
N THR A 124 24.24 -8.63 1.32
CA THR A 124 25.51 -9.20 0.87
C THR A 124 25.60 -9.24 -0.65
N PHE A 125 26.76 -8.84 -1.19
CA PHE A 125 27.07 -8.99 -2.60
C PHE A 125 27.84 -10.28 -2.88
N THR A 126 27.75 -10.78 -4.11
CA THR A 126 28.57 -11.89 -4.59
C THR A 126 29.69 -11.36 -5.48
N VAL A 127 30.90 -11.89 -5.31
CA VAL A 127 32.05 -11.55 -6.15
C VAL A 127 32.00 -12.42 -7.40
N LEU A 128 32.00 -11.78 -8.56
CA LEU A 128 31.97 -12.41 -9.88
C LEU A 128 33.37 -12.63 -10.44
N ALA A 129 34.28 -11.67 -10.23
CA ALA A 129 35.67 -11.72 -10.68
C ALA A 129 36.57 -10.87 -9.76
N ASP A 130 37.85 -11.25 -9.65
CA ASP A 130 38.89 -10.53 -8.92
C ASP A 130 40.09 -10.30 -9.86
N ASP A 131 40.17 -9.10 -10.44
CA ASP A 131 41.16 -8.73 -11.44
C ASP A 131 42.17 -7.73 -10.85
N LYS A 132 43.18 -8.24 -10.13
CA LYS A 132 44.17 -7.39 -9.43
C LYS A 132 45.04 -6.52 -10.33
N GLU A 133 45.13 -6.85 -11.62
CA GLU A 133 45.92 -6.10 -12.61
C GLU A 133 45.34 -4.72 -12.92
N ILE A 134 44.03 -4.54 -12.71
CA ILE A 134 43.32 -3.27 -12.93
C ILE A 134 43.04 -2.53 -11.62
N ALA A 135 43.58 -3.02 -10.50
CA ALA A 135 43.44 -2.36 -9.20
C ALA A 135 44.12 -0.98 -9.24
N GLY A 136 43.44 0.04 -8.72
CA GLY A 136 43.93 1.42 -8.74
C GLY A 136 43.90 2.09 -10.11
N PHE A 137 43.11 1.57 -11.07
CA PHE A 137 42.88 2.24 -12.35
C PHE A 137 42.15 3.58 -12.20
N ASP A 138 41.18 3.65 -11.28
CA ASP A 138 40.44 4.87 -10.93
C ASP A 138 40.19 4.91 -9.41
N GLU A 139 39.91 6.10 -8.89
CA GLU A 139 39.55 6.32 -7.48
C GLU A 139 38.07 5.97 -7.21
N SER A 140 37.24 6.01 -8.25
CA SER A 140 35.80 5.78 -8.16
C SER A 140 35.40 4.37 -8.59
N LYS A 141 34.26 3.90 -8.08
CA LYS A 141 33.65 2.63 -8.51
C LYS A 141 32.85 2.83 -9.80
N PHE A 142 32.91 1.85 -10.70
CA PHE A 142 32.09 1.84 -11.91
C PHE A 142 30.86 0.95 -11.72
N VAL A 143 29.68 1.47 -12.05
CA VAL A 143 28.42 0.72 -11.98
C VAL A 143 27.94 0.46 -13.41
N PHE A 144 27.80 -0.82 -13.76
CA PHE A 144 27.30 -1.24 -15.06
C PHE A 144 25.88 -1.79 -14.88
N THR A 145 24.94 -1.24 -15.65
CA THR A 145 23.53 -1.62 -15.62
C THR A 145 23.07 -2.06 -17.00
N ASP A 146 22.40 -3.21 -17.07
CA ASP A 146 21.74 -3.67 -18.29
C ASP A 146 20.42 -2.92 -18.53
N VAL A 147 20.35 -2.14 -19.61
CA VAL A 147 19.19 -1.31 -19.95
C VAL A 147 18.25 -1.96 -20.99
N THR A 148 18.26 -3.30 -21.08
CA THR A 148 17.35 -4.04 -21.97
C THR A 148 15.88 -3.82 -21.58
N PHE A 149 15.03 -3.45 -22.54
CA PHE A 149 13.63 -3.05 -22.29
C PHE A 149 12.71 -4.21 -21.87
N ASP A 150 12.94 -5.42 -22.39
CA ASP A 150 12.04 -6.57 -22.16
C ASP A 150 12.32 -7.34 -20.85
N VAL A 151 13.21 -6.81 -20.00
CA VAL A 151 13.58 -7.44 -18.72
C VAL A 151 12.91 -6.67 -17.58
N ASN A 152 12.30 -7.43 -16.66
CA ASN A 152 11.70 -6.86 -15.44
C ASN A 152 12.76 -6.16 -14.58
N ASP A 153 12.35 -5.14 -13.84
CA ASP A 153 13.28 -4.36 -13.00
C ASP A 153 13.99 -5.22 -11.96
N GLN A 154 13.34 -6.26 -11.44
CA GLN A 154 13.90 -7.19 -10.46
C GLN A 154 14.93 -8.17 -11.08
N ASP A 155 14.73 -8.58 -12.33
CA ASP A 155 15.61 -9.54 -13.03
C ASP A 155 16.80 -8.85 -13.72
N ARG A 156 16.84 -7.51 -13.68
CA ARG A 156 17.86 -6.70 -14.34
C ARG A 156 19.23 -6.88 -13.69
N THR A 157 20.26 -7.07 -14.51
CA THR A 157 21.62 -7.23 -14.01
C THR A 157 22.27 -5.88 -13.75
N VAL A 158 22.77 -5.71 -12.53
CA VAL A 158 23.58 -4.55 -12.12
C VAL A 158 24.82 -5.07 -11.43
N VAL A 159 25.99 -4.68 -11.95
CA VAL A 159 27.30 -5.09 -11.42
C VAL A 159 28.14 -3.86 -11.12
N VAL A 160 28.96 -3.97 -10.08
CA VAL A 160 29.81 -2.89 -9.59
C VAL A 160 31.26 -3.36 -9.66
N ARG A 161 32.10 -2.56 -10.30
CA ARG A 161 33.56 -2.73 -10.28
C ARG A 161 34.13 -1.78 -9.24
N GLU A 162 34.72 -2.35 -8.20
CA GLU A 162 35.40 -1.62 -7.12
C GLU A 162 36.81 -1.18 -7.55
N PRO A 163 37.37 -0.14 -6.91
CA PRO A 163 38.73 0.34 -7.21
C PRO A 163 39.82 -0.71 -6.95
N ASP A 164 39.54 -1.70 -6.09
CA ASP A 164 40.42 -2.84 -5.80
C ASP A 164 40.52 -3.85 -6.98
N GLY A 165 39.78 -3.63 -8.08
CA GLY A 165 39.74 -4.53 -9.23
C GLY A 165 38.67 -5.64 -9.11
N ILE A 166 37.90 -5.67 -8.03
CA ILE A 166 36.85 -6.67 -7.79
C ILE A 166 35.57 -6.33 -8.56
N LEU A 167 35.04 -7.28 -9.34
CA LEU A 167 33.69 -7.22 -9.90
C LEU A 167 32.72 -7.94 -8.97
N ARG A 168 31.71 -7.23 -8.49
CA ARG A 168 30.66 -7.80 -7.64
C ARG A 168 29.26 -7.47 -8.16
N THR A 169 28.26 -8.18 -7.67
CA THR A 169 26.86 -7.78 -7.84
C THR A 169 26.58 -6.49 -7.06
N ALA A 170 25.62 -5.70 -7.53
CA ALA A 170 25.12 -4.55 -6.79
C ALA A 170 24.42 -4.99 -5.48
N THR A 171 24.49 -4.12 -4.48
CA THR A 171 23.62 -4.21 -3.29
C THR A 171 22.18 -3.87 -3.67
N PRO A 172 21.15 -4.25 -2.87
CA PRO A 172 19.76 -3.92 -3.15
C PRO A 172 19.53 -2.40 -3.37
N GLU A 173 20.15 -1.56 -2.55
CA GLU A 173 20.06 -0.09 -2.67
C GLU A 173 20.69 0.42 -3.97
N GLU A 174 21.89 -0.07 -4.33
CA GLU A 174 22.57 0.30 -5.58
C GLU A 174 21.75 -0.13 -6.81
N HIS A 175 21.19 -1.35 -6.77
CA HIS A 175 20.36 -1.90 -7.84
C HIS A 175 19.10 -1.06 -8.05
N ASP A 176 18.32 -0.83 -6.99
CA ASP A 176 17.09 -0.06 -7.06
C ASP A 176 17.36 1.41 -7.42
N ARG A 177 18.47 1.98 -6.96
CA ARG A 177 18.89 3.34 -7.34
C ARG A 177 19.22 3.42 -8.82
N MET A 178 19.96 2.46 -9.36
CA MET A 178 20.27 2.45 -10.79
C MET A 178 19.03 2.24 -11.65
N ASN A 179 18.10 1.38 -11.21
CA ASN A 179 16.80 1.23 -11.86
C ASN A 179 16.05 2.57 -11.94
N ARG A 180 15.99 3.33 -10.85
CA ARG A 180 15.34 4.66 -10.84
C ARG A 180 16.03 5.70 -11.72
N VAL A 181 17.35 5.63 -11.89
CA VAL A 181 18.11 6.54 -12.76
C VAL A 181 17.76 6.32 -14.23
N TYR A 182 17.76 5.06 -14.68
CA TYR A 182 17.51 4.72 -16.08
C TYR A 182 16.02 4.62 -16.43
N TYR A 183 15.19 4.14 -15.51
CA TYR A 183 13.75 3.97 -15.65
C TYR A 183 13.00 4.91 -14.70
N GLN A 184 12.94 6.18 -15.11
CA GLN A 184 12.33 7.23 -14.30
C GLN A 184 10.82 7.05 -14.22
N GLN A 185 10.31 6.90 -12.99
CA GLN A 185 8.89 7.02 -12.71
C GLN A 185 8.57 8.49 -12.39
N PRO A 186 7.45 9.03 -12.92
CA PRO A 186 7.12 10.44 -12.75
C PRO A 186 6.93 10.74 -11.26
N ASN A 187 7.69 11.69 -10.72
CA ASN A 187 7.69 12.13 -9.32
C ASN A 187 8.35 11.19 -8.30
N ARG A 188 9.03 10.11 -8.71
CA ARG A 188 9.83 9.25 -7.81
C ARG A 188 11.28 9.74 -7.81
N PRO A 189 11.82 10.22 -6.67
CA PRO A 189 13.20 10.69 -6.62
C PRO A 189 14.21 9.54 -6.66
N VAL A 190 15.40 9.85 -7.19
CA VAL A 190 16.53 8.92 -7.26
C VAL A 190 17.21 8.73 -5.90
N PHE A 191 17.22 9.77 -5.07
CA PHE A 191 17.78 9.68 -3.71
C PHE A 191 16.68 9.48 -2.69
N GLU A 192 17.04 8.80 -1.60
CA GLU A 192 16.16 8.62 -0.45
C GLU A 192 15.70 9.97 0.10
N PRO A 193 14.39 10.18 0.22
CA PRO A 193 13.91 11.50 0.65
C PRO A 193 14.09 11.71 2.15
N PRO A 194 14.36 12.96 2.56
CA PRO A 194 14.69 13.26 3.96
C PRO A 194 13.61 12.86 4.97
N LEU A 195 12.38 12.63 4.50
CA LEU A 195 11.25 12.16 5.31
C LEU A 195 11.56 10.89 6.12
N PHE A 196 12.36 9.97 5.56
CA PHE A 196 12.66 8.70 6.20
C PHE A 196 13.82 8.78 7.20
N THR A 197 14.55 9.90 7.20
CA THR A 197 15.70 10.12 8.09
C THR A 197 15.28 10.86 9.36
N TYR A 198 16.04 10.65 10.44
CA TYR A 198 15.96 11.46 11.65
C TYR A 198 16.46 12.89 11.38
N PRO A 199 15.79 13.96 11.85
CA PRO A 199 14.63 14.01 12.75
C PRO A 199 13.27 14.08 12.05
N HIS A 200 13.22 14.14 10.72
CA HIS A 200 12.00 14.39 9.95
C HIS A 200 10.96 13.29 10.12
N LEU A 201 11.38 12.02 10.15
CA LEU A 201 10.49 10.89 10.41
C LEU A 201 9.77 11.05 11.75
N GLN A 202 10.51 11.41 12.81
CA GLN A 202 9.92 11.60 14.13
C GLN A 202 8.89 12.73 14.13
N ASN A 203 9.23 13.86 13.51
CA ASN A 203 8.33 15.01 13.39
C ASN A 203 7.04 14.68 12.62
N ALA A 204 7.11 13.85 11.57
CA ALA A 204 5.93 13.42 10.82
C ALA A 204 5.03 12.51 11.68
N LEU A 205 5.63 11.57 12.41
CA LEU A 205 4.89 10.68 13.30
C LEU A 205 4.28 11.44 14.51
N ASP A 206 4.96 12.46 15.03
CA ASP A 206 4.42 13.36 16.06
C ASP A 206 3.19 14.14 15.57
N ARG A 207 3.09 14.40 14.26
CA ARG A 207 1.95 15.07 13.60
C ARG A 207 0.84 14.12 13.17
N ASP A 208 0.91 12.85 13.57
CA ASP A 208 -0.05 11.81 13.20
C ASP A 208 -0.05 11.44 11.70
N GLU A 209 1.02 11.77 10.96
CA GLU A 209 1.15 11.54 9.52
C GLU A 209 1.62 10.10 9.18
N HIS A 210 1.13 9.10 9.91
CA HIS A 210 1.57 7.69 9.78
C HIS A 210 1.23 7.11 8.40
N GLU A 211 0.00 7.35 7.93
CA GLU A 211 -0.47 6.93 6.60
C GLU A 211 0.38 7.56 5.49
N PHE A 212 0.67 8.86 5.62
CA PHE A 212 1.48 9.59 4.65
C PHE A 212 2.88 9.00 4.53
N VAL A 213 3.56 8.71 5.65
CA VAL A 213 4.89 8.09 5.65
C VAL A 213 4.87 6.72 4.96
N LEU A 214 3.88 5.88 5.27
CA LEU A 214 3.77 4.53 4.69
C LEU A 214 3.41 4.54 3.20
N ASP A 215 2.54 5.47 2.76
CA ASP A 215 2.23 5.67 1.35
C ASP A 215 3.47 6.12 0.57
N TRP A 216 4.22 7.06 1.13
CA TRP A 216 5.47 7.54 0.55
C TRP A 216 6.53 6.43 0.50
N ALA A 217 6.60 5.58 1.53
CA ALA A 217 7.49 4.42 1.57
C ALA A 217 7.14 3.40 0.48
N CYS A 218 5.85 3.09 0.27
CA CYS A 218 5.40 2.18 -0.79
C CYS A 218 5.66 2.72 -2.20
N TYR A 219 5.75 4.04 -2.33
CA TYR A 219 6.05 4.68 -3.59
C TYR A 219 7.56 4.73 -3.87
N PHE A 220 8.37 4.89 -2.82
CA PHE A 220 9.82 5.02 -2.96
C PHE A 220 10.58 3.69 -2.96
N TYR A 221 10.26 2.76 -2.05
CA TYR A 221 10.96 1.48 -1.90
C TYR A 221 10.23 0.34 -2.59
N GLU A 222 10.98 -0.72 -2.88
CA GLU A 222 10.41 -2.03 -3.20
C GLU A 222 10.00 -2.78 -1.92
N PRO A 223 8.98 -3.65 -1.95
CA PRO A 223 8.45 -4.32 -0.76
C PRO A 223 9.43 -5.29 -0.07
N ASP A 224 10.49 -5.71 -0.78
CA ASP A 224 11.57 -6.58 -0.30
C ASP A 224 12.86 -5.80 0.03
N ASP A 225 12.83 -4.46 0.02
CA ASP A 225 13.95 -3.65 0.45
C ASP A 225 14.11 -3.74 1.99
N PRO A 226 15.31 -4.05 2.52
CA PRO A 226 15.57 -4.04 3.96
C PRO A 226 15.24 -2.70 4.65
N ALA A 227 15.44 -1.56 3.99
CA ALA A 227 15.08 -0.23 4.52
C ALA A 227 13.56 -0.08 4.66
N PHE A 228 12.79 -0.57 3.69
CA PHE A 228 11.33 -0.57 3.74
C PHE A 228 10.80 -1.36 4.93
N VAL A 229 11.31 -2.58 5.14
CA VAL A 229 10.92 -3.44 6.26
C VAL A 229 11.23 -2.76 7.61
N LYS A 230 12.44 -2.20 7.75
CA LYS A 230 12.88 -1.46 8.96
C LYS A 230 11.97 -0.26 9.24
N LEU A 231 11.60 0.51 8.22
CA LEU A 231 10.71 1.66 8.34
C LEU A 231 9.30 1.24 8.76
N CYS A 232 8.71 0.24 8.09
CA CYS A 232 7.39 -0.29 8.43
C CYS A 232 7.31 -0.74 9.89
N ARG A 233 8.28 -1.52 10.37
CA ARG A 233 8.36 -1.95 11.78
C ARG A 233 8.41 -0.76 12.74
N THR A 234 9.25 0.24 12.44
CA THR A 234 9.38 1.45 13.26
C THR A 234 8.05 2.21 13.38
N VAL A 235 7.32 2.38 12.27
CA VAL A 235 6.02 3.04 12.27
C VAL A 235 4.96 2.20 13.00
N TYR A 236 4.96 0.88 12.82
CA TYR A 236 4.03 -0.03 13.49
C TYR A 236 4.22 -0.07 15.00
N ASP A 237 5.46 -0.23 15.46
CA ASP A 237 5.79 -0.24 16.89
C ASP A 237 5.39 1.07 17.57
N ARG A 238 5.63 2.20 16.88
CA ARG A 238 5.21 3.51 17.37
C ARG A 238 3.69 3.65 17.43
N THR A 239 2.98 3.16 16.40
CA THR A 239 1.51 3.17 16.37
C THR A 239 0.93 2.39 17.57
N VAL A 240 1.54 1.27 17.94
CA VAL A 240 1.16 0.48 19.11
C VAL A 240 1.47 1.23 20.41
N ALA A 241 2.69 1.79 20.53
CA ALA A 241 3.13 2.51 21.72
C ALA A 241 2.21 3.70 22.05
N GLU A 242 1.80 4.46 21.03
CA GLU A 242 0.90 5.60 21.17
C GLU A 242 -0.59 5.22 21.11
N LYS A 243 -0.91 3.95 20.83
CA LYS A 243 -2.28 3.40 20.67
C LYS A 243 -3.12 4.13 19.61
N LYS A 244 -2.49 4.65 18.56
CA LYS A 244 -3.12 5.44 17.49
C LYS A 244 -3.60 4.59 16.31
N PHE A 245 -4.34 3.51 16.61
CA PHE A 245 -4.80 2.54 15.60
C PHE A 245 -5.77 3.14 14.57
N SER A 246 -6.50 4.19 14.95
CA SER A 246 -7.45 4.88 14.07
C SER A 246 -6.79 5.55 12.87
N LEU A 247 -5.49 5.86 12.94
CA LEU A 247 -4.78 6.52 11.84
C LEU A 247 -4.61 5.59 10.63
N LEU A 248 -4.36 4.31 10.88
CA LEU A 248 -4.18 3.29 9.85
C LEU A 248 -5.48 2.56 9.50
N TYR A 249 -6.54 2.70 10.31
CA TYR A 249 -7.83 2.05 10.04
C TYR A 249 -8.42 2.49 8.70
N SER A 250 -9.01 1.55 7.95
CA SER A 250 -9.51 1.77 6.58
C SER A 250 -8.46 2.33 5.61
N THR A 251 -7.21 1.89 5.75
CA THR A 251 -6.12 2.12 4.78
C THR A 251 -5.54 0.80 4.28
N ARG A 252 -4.84 0.81 3.14
CA ARG A 252 -4.12 -0.35 2.58
C ARG A 252 -3.03 -0.91 3.51
N HIS A 253 -2.58 -0.13 4.50
CA HIS A 253 -1.53 -0.53 5.42
C HIS A 253 -2.04 -1.30 6.63
N PHE A 254 -3.34 -1.22 6.92
CA PHE A 254 -3.91 -1.83 8.12
C PHE A 254 -3.74 -3.35 8.13
N GLY A 255 -3.95 -4.01 6.98
CA GLY A 255 -3.80 -5.46 6.88
C GLY A 255 -2.38 -5.91 7.24
N ALA A 256 -1.36 -5.25 6.69
CA ALA A 256 0.03 -5.55 6.97
C ALA A 256 0.40 -5.26 8.43
N PHE A 257 -0.10 -4.15 8.99
CA PHE A 257 0.06 -3.79 10.39
C PHE A 257 -0.55 -4.84 11.35
N VAL A 258 -1.81 -5.23 11.13
CA VAL A 258 -2.47 -6.25 11.95
C VAL A 258 -1.74 -7.58 11.87
N PHE A 259 -1.30 -7.96 10.67
CA PHE A 259 -0.53 -9.18 10.47
C PHE A 259 0.81 -9.15 11.22
N TYR A 260 1.52 -8.03 11.20
CA TYR A 260 2.74 -7.82 11.99
C TYR A 260 2.50 -8.00 13.50
N LEU A 261 1.41 -7.46 14.05
CA LEU A 261 1.07 -7.64 15.47
C LEU A 261 0.79 -9.11 15.81
N VAL A 262 0.07 -9.80 14.92
CA VAL A 262 -0.27 -11.22 15.07
C VAL A 262 0.99 -12.08 15.03
N LEU A 263 1.88 -11.86 14.06
CA LEU A 263 3.16 -12.56 13.96
C LEU A 263 3.97 -12.43 15.25
N ASN A 264 4.02 -11.23 15.84
CA ASN A 264 4.76 -10.94 17.07
C ASN A 264 3.96 -11.21 18.35
N GLY A 265 2.74 -11.74 18.27
CA GLY A 265 1.89 -11.98 19.44
C GLY A 265 1.50 -10.71 20.23
N ASN A 266 1.77 -9.52 19.71
CA ASN A 266 1.48 -8.23 20.33
C ASN A 266 0.05 -7.73 19.98
N ILE A 267 -0.92 -8.61 20.19
CA ILE A 267 -2.34 -8.39 19.91
C ILE A 267 -3.11 -7.64 21.03
N PRO A 268 -2.78 -7.78 22.33
CA PRO A 268 -3.60 -7.19 23.40
C PRO A 268 -3.92 -5.69 23.26
N PRO A 269 -2.99 -4.82 22.81
CA PRO A 269 -3.29 -3.40 22.60
C PRO A 269 -4.42 -3.17 21.59
N LEU A 270 -4.40 -3.90 20.47
CA LEU A 270 -5.41 -3.81 19.41
C LEU A 270 -6.75 -4.41 19.85
N LEU A 271 -6.74 -5.52 20.59
CA LEU A 271 -7.95 -6.10 21.18
C LEU A 271 -8.63 -5.12 22.14
N ASN A 272 -7.86 -4.42 22.97
CA ASN A 272 -8.41 -3.42 23.87
C ASN A 272 -9.02 -2.24 23.10
N HIS A 273 -8.42 -1.83 21.98
CA HIS A 273 -9.00 -0.83 21.09
C HIS A 273 -10.35 -1.27 20.49
N PHE A 274 -10.47 -2.51 20.01
CA PHE A 274 -11.77 -3.04 19.54
C PHE A 274 -12.80 -3.15 20.67
N GLY A 275 -12.36 -3.48 21.89
CA GLY A 275 -13.18 -3.42 23.11
C GLY A 275 -13.71 -2.01 23.38
N ALA A 276 -12.85 -0.99 23.27
CA ALA A 276 -13.24 0.41 23.44
C ALA A 276 -14.21 0.88 22.34
N GLN A 277 -14.08 0.38 21.11
CA GLN A 277 -14.98 0.68 19.99
C GLN A 277 -16.34 -0.02 20.07
N GLY A 278 -16.52 -1.01 20.94
CA GLY A 278 -17.78 -1.76 21.02
C GLY A 278 -17.86 -2.99 20.11
N SER A 279 -16.79 -3.35 19.38
CA SER A 279 -16.84 -4.38 18.34
C SER A 279 -16.29 -5.73 18.81
N LEU A 280 -17.16 -6.58 19.37
CA LEU A 280 -16.79 -7.97 19.71
C LEU A 280 -16.43 -8.78 18.47
N SER A 281 -17.10 -8.53 17.34
CA SER A 281 -16.88 -9.28 16.12
C SER A 281 -15.46 -9.07 15.59
N ASN A 282 -14.95 -7.84 15.60
CA ASN A 282 -13.56 -7.57 15.20
C ASN A 282 -12.55 -8.20 16.17
N ALA A 283 -12.83 -8.19 17.48
CA ALA A 283 -12.00 -8.87 18.46
C ALA A 283 -11.96 -10.39 18.24
N ALA A 284 -13.10 -11.03 17.97
CA ALA A 284 -13.17 -12.45 17.67
C ALA A 284 -12.44 -12.82 16.38
N LYS A 285 -12.59 -12.02 15.30
CA LYS A 285 -11.85 -12.19 14.04
C LYS A 285 -10.33 -12.08 14.22
N LEU A 286 -9.86 -11.15 15.04
CA LEU A 286 -8.44 -11.01 15.35
C LEU A 286 -7.90 -12.25 16.11
N ILE A 287 -8.68 -12.82 17.02
CA ILE A 287 -8.32 -14.06 17.72
C ILE A 287 -8.33 -15.26 16.76
N ARG A 288 -9.29 -15.33 15.83
CA ARG A 288 -9.31 -16.35 14.75
C ARG A 288 -8.05 -16.24 13.88
N LEU A 289 -7.67 -15.03 13.50
CA LEU A 289 -6.44 -14.77 12.75
C LEU A 289 -5.19 -15.24 13.51
N GLN A 290 -5.09 -14.94 14.81
CA GLN A 290 -4.01 -15.42 15.67
C GLN A 290 -3.91 -16.95 15.70
N LYS A 291 -5.03 -17.64 15.72
CA LYS A 291 -5.06 -19.11 15.70
C LYS A 291 -4.57 -19.69 14.36
N ILE A 292 -4.87 -19.02 13.25
CA ILE A 292 -4.41 -19.45 11.91
C ILE A 292 -2.89 -19.29 11.79
N VAL A 293 -2.35 -18.16 12.27
CA VAL A 293 -0.91 -17.88 12.22
C VAL A 293 -0.14 -18.75 13.22
N HIS A 294 -0.63 -18.88 14.46
CA HIS A 294 -0.02 -19.68 15.53
C HIS A 294 -0.76 -21.00 15.72
N ARG A 295 -0.45 -22.00 14.87
CA ARG A 295 -1.12 -23.31 14.87
C ARG A 295 -1.10 -24.02 16.22
N ASN A 296 -0.01 -23.88 16.97
CA ASN A 296 0.22 -24.53 18.27
C ASN A 296 -0.51 -23.86 19.44
N TRP A 297 -1.31 -22.82 19.17
CA TRP A 297 -2.12 -22.17 20.18
C TRP A 297 -3.18 -23.14 20.73
N ARG A 298 -3.26 -23.29 22.06
CA ARG A 298 -4.07 -24.33 22.73
C ARG A 298 -5.61 -24.18 22.59
N MET A 299 -6.11 -23.12 21.96
CA MET A 299 -7.54 -22.96 21.68
C MET A 299 -7.95 -23.75 20.44
N ALA A 300 -8.94 -24.64 20.59
CA ALA A 300 -9.76 -25.09 19.48
C ALA A 300 -10.85 -24.03 19.26
N ILE A 301 -10.93 -23.48 18.06
CA ILE A 301 -12.00 -22.57 17.66
C ILE A 301 -12.80 -23.30 16.58
N GLY A 302 -14.04 -23.63 16.86
CA GLY A 302 -14.98 -24.12 15.86
C GLY A 302 -15.42 -22.98 14.94
N SER A 303 -15.74 -23.29 13.68
CA SER A 303 -16.25 -22.31 12.71
C SER A 303 -17.55 -21.62 13.19
N GLU A 304 -18.34 -22.32 14.02
CA GLU A 304 -19.64 -21.90 14.55
C GLU A 304 -19.60 -21.35 15.99
N ASP A 305 -18.41 -21.18 16.60
CA ASP A 305 -18.35 -20.63 17.95
C ASP A 305 -18.76 -19.15 17.99
N ASP A 306 -19.61 -18.81 18.97
CA ASP A 306 -20.04 -17.44 19.24
C ASP A 306 -18.85 -16.49 19.50
N ASP A 307 -18.89 -15.30 18.89
CA ASP A 307 -17.86 -14.26 19.06
C ASP A 307 -17.56 -13.97 20.54
N ARG A 308 -18.60 -13.94 21.38
CA ARG A 308 -18.47 -13.70 22.83
C ARG A 308 -17.69 -14.82 23.53
N LYS A 309 -17.95 -16.07 23.15
CA LYS A 309 -17.29 -17.25 23.73
C LYS A 309 -15.80 -17.28 23.36
N ILE A 310 -15.48 -17.01 22.09
CA ILE A 310 -14.10 -16.93 21.59
C ILE A 310 -13.29 -15.92 22.40
N VAL A 311 -13.84 -14.72 22.61
CA VAL A 311 -13.16 -13.67 23.38
C VAL A 311 -13.02 -14.06 24.86
N GLN A 312 -14.05 -14.66 25.47
CA GLN A 312 -13.97 -15.12 26.87
C GLN A 312 -12.90 -16.20 27.06
N ASP A 313 -12.82 -17.16 26.15
CA ASP A 313 -11.84 -18.25 26.26
C ASP A 313 -10.41 -17.74 26.03
N TYR A 314 -10.22 -16.75 25.15
CA TYR A 314 -8.94 -16.07 25.02
C TYR A 314 -8.49 -15.37 26.32
N ILE A 315 -9.41 -14.67 27.00
CA ILE A 315 -9.11 -13.98 28.26
C ILE A 315 -8.76 -14.98 29.37
N LYS A 316 -9.48 -16.12 29.45
CA LYS A 316 -9.19 -17.17 30.44
C LYS A 316 -7.80 -17.78 30.25
N GLN A 317 -7.34 -17.93 29.02
CA GLN A 317 -6.02 -18.48 28.72
C GLN A 317 -4.89 -17.46 28.88
N ASN A 318 -5.17 -16.18 28.58
CA ASN A 318 -4.19 -15.08 28.65
C ASN A 318 -4.39 -14.18 29.86
N LEU A 319 -4.46 -14.78 31.06
CA LEU A 319 -4.60 -14.04 32.31
C LEU A 319 -3.48 -13.01 32.54
N ARG A 320 -2.31 -13.21 31.94
CA ARG A 320 -1.17 -12.28 31.99
C ARG A 320 -1.52 -10.90 31.38
N HIS A 321 -2.33 -10.86 30.32
CA HIS A 321 -2.71 -9.63 29.63
C HIS A 321 -4.01 -9.02 30.15
N LYS A 322 -4.57 -9.53 31.25
CA LYS A 322 -5.83 -9.04 31.83
C LYS A 322 -5.77 -7.55 32.19
N ALA A 323 -4.59 -7.05 32.58
CA ALA A 323 -4.38 -5.63 32.88
C ALA A 323 -4.42 -4.73 31.64
N GLU A 324 -4.11 -5.25 30.45
CA GLU A 324 -4.12 -4.52 29.18
C GLU A 324 -5.51 -4.54 28.53
N LEU A 325 -6.31 -5.58 28.77
CA LEU A 325 -7.63 -5.82 28.17
C LEU A 325 -8.81 -5.23 28.96
N LYS A 326 -8.61 -4.12 29.68
CA LYS A 326 -9.62 -3.55 30.58
C LYS A 326 -10.92 -3.17 29.88
N ASP A 327 -10.83 -2.54 28.71
CA ASP A 327 -12.01 -2.07 27.98
C ASP A 327 -12.76 -3.25 27.34
N LEU A 328 -12.06 -4.28 26.88
CA LEU A 328 -12.65 -5.50 26.35
C LEU A 328 -13.41 -6.29 27.43
N ILE A 329 -12.84 -6.40 28.63
CA ILE A 329 -13.50 -7.03 29.79
C ILE A 329 -14.73 -6.22 30.21
N GLY A 330 -14.60 -4.89 30.29
CA GLY A 330 -15.73 -4.01 30.61
C GLY A 330 -16.89 -4.16 29.63
N LEU A 331 -16.59 -4.32 28.34
CA LEU A 331 -17.56 -4.56 27.30
C LEU A 331 -18.23 -5.95 27.42
N LEU A 332 -17.50 -7.01 27.78
CA LEU A 332 -18.08 -8.33 28.07
C LEU A 332 -19.01 -8.33 29.29
N GLU A 333 -18.72 -7.50 30.28
CA GLU A 333 -19.52 -7.27 31.49
C GLU A 333 -20.72 -6.33 31.26
N GLY A 334 -20.88 -5.77 30.05
CA GLY A 334 -21.98 -4.88 29.71
C GLY A 334 -21.81 -3.43 30.22
N LYS A 335 -20.65 -3.08 30.78
CA LYS A 335 -20.33 -1.70 31.19
C LYS A 335 -19.98 -0.88 29.95
N ARG A 336 -20.97 -0.31 29.29
CA ARG A 336 -20.73 0.67 28.22
C ARG A 336 -20.02 1.90 28.82
N ARG A 337 -18.73 2.07 28.53
CA ARG A 337 -18.10 3.40 28.64
C ARG A 337 -18.66 4.27 27.54
N ALA A 338 -19.21 5.42 27.92
CA ALA A 338 -19.56 6.47 26.97
C ALA A 338 -18.30 6.86 26.16
N SER A 339 -18.46 6.92 24.85
CA SER A 339 -17.47 7.38 23.87
C SER A 339 -16.74 8.65 24.29
N SER A 340 -15.41 8.74 24.12
CA SER A 340 -14.66 9.99 23.95
C SER A 340 -13.29 9.71 23.28
N PRO A 341 -12.56 10.70 22.70
CA PRO A 341 -12.73 11.12 21.31
C PRO A 341 -11.43 11.05 20.49
N SER A 342 -11.56 10.69 19.21
CA SER A 342 -10.65 11.15 18.14
C SER A 342 -11.36 11.04 16.79
N ARG A 343 -12.46 11.79 16.66
CA ARG A 343 -12.94 12.22 15.35
C ARG A 343 -12.34 13.60 15.10
N PRO A 344 -11.50 13.79 14.07
CA PRO A 344 -11.22 15.13 13.58
C PRO A 344 -12.54 15.77 13.17
N VAL A 345 -12.69 17.02 13.58
CA VAL A 345 -13.82 17.90 13.29
C VAL A 345 -14.03 18.02 11.77
N ALA A 346 -15.08 17.40 11.27
CA ALA A 346 -15.97 17.93 10.23
C ALA A 346 -17.15 16.97 9.98
N GLN A 347 -17.87 16.58 11.04
CA GLN A 347 -19.20 16.02 10.87
C GLN A 347 -20.23 17.10 11.21
N ARG A 348 -20.50 17.97 10.23
CA ARG A 348 -21.87 18.43 10.06
C ARG A 348 -22.68 17.20 9.66
N ARG A 349 -23.22 16.51 10.66
CA ARG A 349 -24.44 15.71 10.45
C ARG A 349 -25.53 16.70 10.07
N THR A 350 -25.63 17.03 8.79
CA THR A 350 -26.94 17.34 8.23
C THR A 350 -27.72 16.04 8.34
N GLN A 351 -28.56 15.95 9.37
CA GLN A 351 -29.69 15.03 9.29
C GLN A 351 -30.49 15.51 8.08
N LEU A 352 -30.28 14.86 6.94
CA LEU A 352 -31.18 14.98 5.80
C LEU A 352 -32.43 14.20 6.20
N SER A 353 -33.30 14.84 6.99
CA SER A 353 -34.72 14.54 6.94
C SER A 353 -35.14 14.66 5.47
N PRO A 354 -35.90 13.69 4.91
CA PRO A 354 -36.40 13.82 3.55
C PRO A 354 -37.13 15.16 3.45
N PRO A 355 -36.84 16.02 2.47
CA PRO A 355 -37.67 17.19 2.23
C PRO A 355 -39.07 16.67 1.86
N GLU A 356 -40.01 16.82 2.80
CA GLU A 356 -41.43 16.74 2.48
C GLU A 356 -41.72 17.82 1.44
N ASN A 357 -42.26 17.37 0.30
CA ASN A 357 -42.45 18.10 -0.97
C ASN A 357 -41.23 18.12 -1.90
N VAL A 358 -41.08 17.04 -2.67
CA VAL A 358 -40.36 17.11 -3.95
C VAL A 358 -41.37 16.84 -5.06
N GLY A 359 -41.93 17.91 -5.62
CA GLY A 359 -42.50 17.83 -6.96
C GLY A 359 -41.40 17.41 -7.94
N LEU A 360 -41.75 16.73 -9.04
CA LEU A 360 -40.77 16.36 -10.07
C LEU A 360 -39.94 17.60 -10.46
N MET A 361 -38.62 17.52 -10.29
CA MET A 361 -37.71 18.62 -10.65
C MET A 361 -37.50 18.67 -12.16
N ASP A 362 -37.87 19.79 -12.77
CA ASP A 362 -37.70 20.06 -14.21
C ASP A 362 -36.45 20.92 -14.50
N GLU A 363 -35.98 20.94 -15.75
CA GLU A 363 -34.79 21.68 -16.19
C GLU A 363 -34.82 23.19 -15.87
N GLN A 364 -36.01 23.76 -15.72
CA GLN A 364 -36.22 25.17 -15.36
C GLN A 364 -36.13 25.38 -13.84
N SER A 365 -36.67 24.45 -13.05
CA SER A 365 -36.57 24.45 -11.58
C SER A 365 -35.13 24.25 -11.11
N LEU A 366 -34.31 23.51 -11.86
CA LEU A 366 -32.88 23.34 -11.56
C LEU A 366 -32.04 24.60 -11.73
N LYS A 367 -32.47 25.53 -12.60
CA LYS A 367 -31.77 26.78 -12.88
C LYS A 367 -32.29 27.95 -12.04
N SER A 368 -33.41 27.76 -11.33
CA SER A 368 -34.01 28.79 -10.49
C SER A 368 -33.42 28.78 -9.09
N GLU A 369 -33.73 29.81 -8.31
CA GLU A 369 -33.35 29.94 -6.90
C GLU A 369 -34.02 28.90 -5.99
N GLU A 370 -35.07 28.23 -6.49
CA GLU A 370 -35.75 27.12 -5.80
C GLU A 370 -35.06 25.77 -6.04
N GLY A 371 -34.06 25.73 -6.94
CA GLY A 371 -33.23 24.56 -7.21
C GLY A 371 -32.13 24.34 -6.16
N PRO A 372 -31.34 23.26 -6.28
CA PRO A 372 -30.34 22.87 -5.28
C PRO A 372 -29.17 23.86 -5.12
N LEU A 373 -29.03 24.81 -6.04
CA LEU A 373 -27.98 25.86 -6.01
C LEU A 373 -28.41 27.14 -5.29
N GLY A 374 -29.71 27.32 -4.98
CA GLY A 374 -30.21 28.52 -4.32
C GLY A 374 -29.77 29.81 -5.02
N ASP A 375 -29.32 30.80 -4.25
CA ASP A 375 -28.82 32.09 -4.74
C ASP A 375 -27.60 32.00 -5.68
N LEU A 376 -26.83 30.90 -5.62
CA LEU A 376 -25.65 30.71 -6.48
C LEU A 376 -26.03 30.50 -7.95
N ALA A 377 -27.30 30.17 -8.25
CA ALA A 377 -27.80 30.08 -9.62
C ALA A 377 -27.68 31.41 -10.39
N LYS A 378 -27.65 32.57 -9.69
CA LYS A 378 -27.44 33.89 -10.29
C LYS A 378 -26.02 34.10 -10.82
N THR A 379 -25.03 33.45 -10.21
CA THR A 379 -23.60 33.68 -10.48
C THR A 379 -22.98 32.58 -11.35
N TYR A 380 -23.53 31.37 -11.33
CA TYR A 380 -23.02 30.23 -12.08
C TYR A 380 -23.97 29.80 -13.20
N THR A 381 -23.46 29.74 -14.44
CA THR A 381 -24.22 29.19 -15.57
C THR A 381 -24.31 27.66 -15.45
N VAL A 382 -25.49 27.14 -15.12
CA VAL A 382 -25.77 25.70 -15.07
C VAL A 382 -26.09 25.16 -16.46
N ARG A 383 -25.34 24.17 -16.94
CA ARG A 383 -25.64 23.42 -18.16
C ARG A 383 -26.21 22.07 -17.80
N VAL A 384 -27.43 21.79 -18.25
CA VAL A 384 -28.06 20.48 -18.11
C VAL A 384 -27.78 19.68 -19.38
N ALA A 385 -27.25 18.48 -19.24
CA ALA A 385 -27.04 17.54 -20.33
C ALA A 385 -27.71 16.21 -19.99
N ARG A 386 -28.49 15.65 -20.91
CA ARG A 386 -29.06 14.31 -20.77
C ARG A 386 -28.01 13.30 -21.21
N SER A 387 -27.30 12.69 -20.27
CA SER A 387 -26.46 11.52 -20.56
C SER A 387 -27.31 10.26 -20.42
N SER A 388 -27.51 9.52 -21.50
CA SER A 388 -27.89 8.11 -21.42
C SER A 388 -26.75 7.36 -20.73
N PHE A 389 -27.05 6.68 -19.63
CA PHE A 389 -26.07 6.09 -18.72
C PHE A 389 -25.21 4.97 -19.35
N ASP A 390 -25.60 4.42 -20.50
CA ASP A 390 -24.89 3.34 -21.20
C ASP A 390 -23.76 3.80 -22.14
N GLY A 391 -23.46 5.11 -22.20
CA GLY A 391 -22.63 5.71 -23.26
C GLY A 391 -21.18 6.09 -22.88
N GLN A 392 -20.56 5.48 -21.88
CA GLN A 392 -19.12 5.66 -21.63
C GLN A 392 -18.28 4.54 -22.26
N GLU A 393 -18.30 4.48 -23.60
CA GLU A 393 -17.19 3.90 -24.37
C GLU A 393 -16.28 5.02 -24.89
N ARG A 394 -14.98 4.87 -24.60
CA ARG A 394 -13.82 5.40 -25.33
C ARG A 394 -13.80 6.93 -25.57
N GLN A 395 -13.19 7.66 -24.64
CA GLN A 395 -12.51 8.90 -25.02
C GLN A 395 -11.26 8.56 -25.83
N GLU A 396 -11.40 8.61 -27.16
CA GLU A 396 -10.27 8.73 -28.08
C GLU A 396 -9.46 9.98 -27.73
N SER A 397 -8.17 9.77 -27.49
CA SER A 397 -7.15 10.81 -27.48
C SER A 397 -7.18 11.59 -28.79
N LYS A 398 -7.60 12.87 -28.75
CA LYS A 398 -7.45 13.76 -29.91
C LYS A 398 -5.97 14.17 -30.08
N PRO A 399 -5.43 14.17 -31.31
CA PRO A 399 -4.04 14.54 -31.57
C PRO A 399 -3.83 16.05 -31.46
N ALA A 400 -2.60 16.42 -31.11
CA ALA A 400 -2.12 17.78 -30.95
C ALA A 400 -2.35 18.64 -32.20
N ARG A 401 -2.85 19.87 -31.99
CA ARG A 401 -3.05 20.89 -33.02
C ARG A 401 -1.69 21.39 -33.56
N THR A 402 -1.44 21.15 -34.85
CA THR A 402 -0.43 21.85 -35.66
C THR A 402 -0.82 23.32 -35.87
N GLY A 403 0.15 24.22 -35.72
CA GLY A 403 0.00 25.68 -35.83
C GLY A 403 -0.32 26.21 -37.24
N PRO A 404 -0.67 27.51 -37.35
CA PRO A 404 -1.30 28.07 -38.54
C PRO A 404 -0.30 28.38 -39.67
N GLY A 405 -0.61 27.88 -40.86
CA GLY A 405 0.09 28.15 -42.11
C GLY A 405 -0.13 29.58 -42.61
N VAL A 406 0.97 30.20 -43.03
CA VAL A 406 1.02 31.50 -43.69
C VAL A 406 0.56 31.36 -45.14
N SER A 407 -0.49 32.10 -45.50
CA SER A 407 -1.00 32.29 -46.85
C SER A 407 -0.03 33.13 -47.70
N ARG A 408 0.33 32.68 -48.91
CA ARG A 408 0.97 33.54 -49.91
C ARG A 408 0.32 33.35 -51.29
N ARG A 409 -0.20 34.47 -51.81
CA ARG A 409 -0.95 34.67 -53.06
C ARG A 409 -0.14 34.30 -54.31
N LYS A 410 -0.84 33.85 -55.36
CA LYS A 410 -0.37 33.66 -56.74
C LYS A 410 -0.47 34.96 -57.56
N GLY A 411 0.43 35.07 -58.55
CA GLY A 411 0.39 35.94 -59.74
C GLY A 411 1.50 36.99 -59.74
N GLY A 412 2.32 37.20 -60.77
CA GLY A 412 2.47 36.64 -62.11
C GLY A 412 3.58 37.43 -62.86
N SER A 413 4.06 36.85 -63.98
CA SER A 413 4.83 37.45 -65.08
C SER A 413 6.17 38.18 -64.85
N GLY A 414 7.19 37.73 -65.57
CA GLY A 414 7.95 38.62 -66.46
C GLY A 414 9.42 38.91 -66.15
N ASP A 415 10.28 38.35 -66.99
CA ASP A 415 11.40 39.02 -67.69
C ASP A 415 12.86 38.83 -67.20
N LYS A 416 13.67 38.41 -68.22
CA LYS A 416 15.10 38.63 -68.52
C LYS A 416 16.24 38.30 -67.55
N ARG A 417 17.02 37.29 -67.98
CA ARG A 417 18.41 37.34 -68.55
C ARG A 417 19.54 38.07 -67.81
N GLN A 418 20.72 37.44 -67.97
CA GLN A 418 22.13 37.89 -67.80
C GLN A 418 22.67 37.72 -66.37
N LYS A 419 23.83 37.10 -66.14
CA LYS A 419 24.96 36.74 -67.00
C LYS A 419 25.67 35.52 -66.42
#